data_AF-A0A524K6W5-F1
#
_entry.id   AF-A0A524K6W5-F1
#
_cell.length_a   1.000
_cell.length_b   1.000
_cell.length_c   1.000
_cell.angle_alpha   90.00
_cell.angle_beta   90.00
_cell.angle_gamma   90.00
#
_symmetry.space_group_name_H-M   'P 1'
#
loop_
_entity.id
_entity.type
_entity.pdbx_description
1 polymer ?
#
loop_
_entity_poly.entity_id
_entity_poly.type
_entity_poly.pdbx_seq_one_letter_code
_entity_poly.pdbx_strand_id
1 'polypeptide(L)'
;MNKNLAAIATLCAGLALAACDGSNKAPSRAPFVTIGGTATGLAGTVTLQNNGGNNLAIAVDGPFTFTARFAPGAAYSVTVQTQPT
;
A
#
# COMPACT_ATOMS: atom_id res chain seq x y z
N MET A 1 -28.84 -38.21 -57.73
CA MET A 1 -27.73 -39.18 -57.86
C MET A 1 -26.64 -38.75 -56.89
N ASN A 2 -26.40 -39.58 -55.89
CA ASN A 2 -25.36 -39.50 -54.87
C ASN A 2 -23.95 -39.70 -55.46
N LYS A 3 -22.92 -39.08 -54.82
CA LYS A 3 -21.64 -39.69 -54.40
C LYS A 3 -20.59 -38.63 -54.01
N ASN A 4 -20.20 -38.62 -52.72
CA ASN A 4 -18.80 -38.64 -52.19
C ASN A 4 -17.89 -37.42 -52.45
N LEU A 5 -16.92 -37.00 -51.64
CA LEU A 5 -16.45 -37.26 -50.27
C LEU A 5 -15.17 -36.38 -50.11
N ALA A 6 -14.83 -36.00 -48.87
CA ALA A 6 -13.50 -35.63 -48.35
C ALA A 6 -13.06 -34.15 -48.34
N ALA A 7 -12.90 -33.66 -47.09
CA ALA A 7 -11.77 -32.93 -46.51
C ALA A 7 -11.36 -31.59 -47.18
N ILE A 8 -11.19 -30.51 -46.44
CA ILE A 8 -10.06 -30.32 -45.52
C ILE A 8 -10.47 -29.28 -44.47
N ALA A 9 -10.48 -29.71 -43.21
CA ALA A 9 -10.60 -28.83 -42.06
C ALA A 9 -9.38 -27.91 -42.02
N THR A 10 -9.50 -26.72 -42.59
CA THR A 10 -8.55 -25.63 -42.32
C THR A 10 -9.01 -24.95 -41.05
N LEU A 11 -8.87 -25.66 -39.93
CA LEU A 11 -8.87 -25.02 -38.63
C LEU A 11 -7.58 -24.22 -38.59
N CYS A 12 -7.68 -22.90 -38.71
CA CYS A 12 -6.57 -21.99 -38.45
C CYS A 12 -5.91 -22.42 -37.15
N ALA A 13 -4.74 -23.07 -37.26
CA ALA A 13 -3.79 -23.18 -36.18
C ALA A 13 -3.25 -21.76 -35.97
N GLY A 14 -4.09 -20.93 -35.35
CA GLY A 14 -3.79 -19.59 -34.94
C GLY A 14 -2.64 -19.66 -33.95
N LEU A 15 -1.46 -19.34 -34.47
CA LEU A 15 -0.41 -18.56 -33.85
C LEU A 15 -0.46 -18.56 -32.31
N ALA A 16 0.52 -19.23 -31.71
CA ALA A 16 0.77 -19.25 -30.29
C ALA A 16 0.74 -17.83 -29.70
N LEU A 17 -0.37 -17.47 -29.06
CA LEU A 17 -0.41 -16.35 -28.15
C LEU A 17 -0.10 -16.91 -26.77
N ALA A 18 1.18 -16.87 -26.40
CA ALA A 18 1.56 -16.94 -25.00
C ALA A 18 0.81 -15.79 -24.31
N ALA A 19 -0.28 -16.11 -23.62
CA ALA A 19 -0.88 -15.15 -22.72
C ALA A 19 0.18 -14.79 -21.69
N CYS A 20 0.68 -13.55 -21.74
CA CYS A 20 1.43 -12.96 -20.66
C CYS A 20 0.57 -13.12 -19.39
N ASP A 21 1.08 -13.90 -18.46
CA ASP A 21 0.80 -13.83 -17.03
C ASP A 21 -0.66 -13.49 -16.68
N GLY A 22 -1.50 -14.52 -16.68
CA GLY A 22 -2.87 -14.51 -16.12
C GLY A 22 -2.92 -14.28 -14.59
N SER A 23 -1.99 -13.50 -14.05
CA SER A 23 -2.08 -13.00 -12.70
C SER A 23 -3.12 -11.89 -12.71
N ASN A 24 -4.35 -12.24 -12.30
CA ASN A 24 -5.14 -11.34 -11.49
C ASN A 24 -4.32 -11.03 -10.23
N LYS A 25 -3.27 -10.22 -10.36
CA LYS A 25 -2.60 -9.63 -9.22
C LYS A 25 -3.64 -8.65 -8.72
N ALA A 26 -4.50 -9.14 -7.83
CA ALA A 26 -5.20 -8.28 -6.89
C ALA A 26 -4.20 -7.21 -6.48
N PRO A 27 -4.57 -5.91 -6.48
CA PRO A 27 -3.63 -4.83 -6.16
C PRO A 27 -2.81 -5.32 -4.99
N SER A 28 -1.52 -5.55 -5.22
CA SER A 28 -0.73 -6.30 -4.24
C SER A 28 -0.91 -5.53 -2.97
N ARG A 29 -1.56 -6.15 -1.98
CA ARG A 29 -1.85 -5.55 -0.69
C ARG A 29 -0.49 -5.40 -0.02
N ALA A 30 0.27 -4.43 -0.50
CA ALA A 30 1.48 -3.96 0.11
C ALA A 30 0.99 -3.55 1.50
N PRO A 31 1.55 -4.15 2.56
CA PRO A 31 1.06 -3.88 3.89
C PRO A 31 1.16 -2.37 4.12
N PHE A 32 0.04 -1.76 4.48
CA PHE A 32 0.07 -0.38 4.91
C PHE A 32 0.91 -0.30 6.20
N VAL A 33 1.77 0.70 6.27
CA VAL A 33 2.66 0.95 7.41
C VAL A 33 2.17 2.15 8.22
N THR A 34 2.51 2.17 9.50
CA THR A 34 2.27 3.31 10.39
C THR A 34 3.60 3.97 10.73
N ILE A 35 3.56 5.26 11.03
CA ILE A 35 4.73 6.01 11.48
C ILE A 35 4.75 6.02 13.01
N GLY A 36 5.90 5.76 13.61
CA GLY A 36 6.09 5.78 15.06
C GLY A 36 7.52 6.15 15.45
N GLY A 37 7.77 6.20 16.75
CA GLY A 37 9.06 6.55 17.32
C GLY A 37 9.07 6.40 18.83
N THR A 38 10.10 6.93 19.48
CA THR A 38 10.21 6.97 20.95
C THR A 38 10.39 8.41 21.39
N ALA A 39 9.55 8.88 22.31
CA ALA A 39 9.72 10.17 22.98
C ALA A 39 10.57 9.99 24.23
N THR A 40 11.48 10.93 24.49
CA THR A 40 12.38 10.91 25.65
C THR A 40 12.61 12.33 26.16
N GLY A 41 12.73 12.51 27.48
CA GLY A 41 13.03 13.80 28.09
C GLY A 41 11.85 14.75 28.14
N LEU A 42 10.62 14.22 28.17
CA LEU A 42 9.42 15.03 28.24
C LEU A 42 9.26 15.66 29.63
N ALA A 43 9.36 16.99 29.66
CA ALA A 43 8.96 17.82 30.81
C ALA A 43 7.55 18.40 30.57
N GLY A 44 6.56 17.52 30.38
CA GLY A 44 5.18 17.89 30.05
C GLY A 44 4.69 17.26 28.74
N THR A 45 3.49 17.65 28.31
CA THR A 45 2.85 17.07 27.12
C THR A 45 3.35 17.73 25.85
N VAL A 46 3.82 16.93 24.90
CA VAL A 46 4.06 17.36 23.52
C VAL A 46 2.91 16.88 22.64
N THR A 47 2.50 17.68 21.66
CA THR A 47 1.58 17.23 20.61
C THR A 47 2.34 17.17 19.30
N LEU A 48 2.45 15.97 18.72
CA LEU A 48 2.99 15.76 17.39
C LEU A 48 1.86 15.78 16.36
N GLN A 49 2.14 16.26 15.16
CA GLN A 49 1.19 16.31 14.06
C GLN A 49 1.84 15.73 12.80
N ASN A 50 1.10 14.88 12.10
CA ASN A 50 1.54 14.24 10.86
C ASN A 50 0.73 14.76 9.66
N ASN A 51 1.41 15.26 8.62
CA ASN A 51 0.80 15.78 7.39
C ASN A 51 -0.29 16.84 7.63
N GLY A 52 -0.09 17.72 8.61
CA GLY A 52 -1.08 18.76 8.97
C GLY A 52 -2.29 18.22 9.75
N GLY A 53 -2.29 16.94 10.14
CA GLY A 53 -3.37 16.29 10.89
C GLY A 53 -2.89 15.09 11.72
N ASN A 54 -3.81 14.16 12.01
CA ASN A 54 -3.57 12.98 12.85
C ASN A 54 -2.72 13.28 14.10
N ASN A 55 -3.19 14.24 14.89
CA ASN A 55 -2.46 14.74 16.03
C ASN A 55 -2.36 13.67 17.12
N LEU A 56 -1.20 13.60 17.77
CA LEU A 56 -0.91 12.66 18.84
C LEU A 56 -0.28 13.40 20.01
N ALA A 57 -1.01 13.46 21.13
CA ALA A 57 -0.50 13.97 22.39
C ALA A 57 0.30 12.88 23.11
N ILE A 58 1.50 13.21 23.57
CA ILE A 58 2.41 12.34 24.28
C ILE A 58 2.80 13.03 25.58
N ALA A 59 2.40 12.44 26.70
CA ALA A 59 2.61 13.01 28.04
C ALA A 59 3.69 12.27 28.85
N VAL A 60 4.14 11.11 28.37
CA VAL A 60 5.10 10.25 29.06
C VAL A 60 6.13 9.77 28.06
N ASP A 61 7.38 9.70 28.49
CA ASP A 61 8.46 9.08 27.71
C ASP A 61 8.10 7.64 27.33
N GLY A 62 8.42 7.26 26.10
CA GLY A 62 8.12 5.93 25.61
C GLY A 62 7.77 5.88 24.12
N PRO A 63 7.43 4.67 23.63
CA PRO A 63 7.08 4.48 22.24
C PRO A 63 5.74 5.14 21.91
N PHE A 64 5.65 5.69 20.71
CA PHE A 64 4.42 6.24 20.15
C PHE A 64 4.22 5.77 18.71
N THR A 65 2.97 5.74 18.25
CA THR A 65 2.63 5.38 16.87
C THR A 65 1.39 6.16 16.42
N PHE A 66 1.50 6.79 15.26
CA PHE A 66 0.36 7.43 14.59
C PHE A 66 -0.62 6.38 14.05
N THR A 67 -1.90 6.71 14.08
CA THR A 67 -2.96 5.81 13.58
C THR A 67 -3.12 5.85 12.06
N ALA A 68 -2.63 6.92 11.40
CA ALA A 68 -2.62 7.03 9.96
C ALA A 68 -1.75 5.95 9.32
N ARG A 69 -2.31 5.32 8.28
CA ARG A 69 -1.72 4.22 7.52
C ARG A 69 -1.28 4.71 6.15
N PHE A 70 -0.06 4.36 5.77
CA PHE A 70 0.59 4.81 4.54
C PHE A 70 0.92 3.63 3.64
N ALA A 71 0.79 3.82 2.33
CA ALA A 71 1.38 2.90 1.38
C ALA A 71 2.92 2.93 1.52
N PRO A 72 3.62 1.81 1.33
CA PRO A 72 5.09 1.82 1.34
C PRO A 72 5.65 2.85 0.36
N GLY A 73 6.58 3.68 0.84
CA GLY A 73 7.20 4.76 0.06
C GLY A 73 6.39 6.06 -0.03
N ALA A 74 5.20 6.14 0.57
CA ALA A 74 4.45 7.39 0.64
C ALA A 74 5.17 8.42 1.52
N ALA A 75 5.12 9.70 1.10
CA ALA A 75 5.69 10.80 1.85
C ALA A 75 4.88 11.11 3.13
N TYR A 76 5.59 11.55 4.17
CA TYR A 76 5.01 12.00 5.43
C TYR A 76 5.83 13.16 6.01
N SER A 77 5.19 14.00 6.82
CA SER A 77 5.80 15.15 7.48
C SER A 77 5.31 15.21 8.92
N VAL A 78 6.17 14.80 9.86
CA VAL A 78 5.90 14.92 11.30
C VAL A 78 6.44 16.24 11.80
N THR A 79 5.61 16.98 12.52
CA THR A 79 5.91 18.29 13.10
C THR A 79 5.52 18.31 14.57
N VAL A 80 6.16 19.17 15.35
CA VAL A 80 5.69 19.47 16.72
C VAL A 80 4.64 20.55 16.61
N GLN A 81 3.40 20.21 16.96
CA GLN A 81 2.30 21.19 17.00
C GLN A 81 2.33 22.01 18.29
N THR A 82 2.67 21.38 19.42
CA THR A 82 2.71 22.04 20.72
C THR A 82 3.87 21.47 21.54
N GLN A 83 4.74 22.35 22.02
CA GLN A 83 5.90 22.00 22.83
C GLN A 83 5.48 21.85 24.32
N PRO A 84 6.13 20.98 25.11
CA PRO A 84 5.98 20.99 26.56
C PRO A 84 6.34 22.36 27.15
N THR A 85 5.59 22.78 28.16
CA THR A 85 5.79 24.03 28.92
C THR A 85 6.27 23.75 30.33
#